data_AF-B0WW57-F1
#
_entry.id   AF-B0WW57-F1
#
_cell.length_a   1.000
_cell.length_b   1.000
_cell.length_c   1.000
_cell.angle_alpha   90.00
_cell.angle_beta   90.00
_cell.angle_gamma   90.00
#
_symmetry.space_group_name_H-M   'P 1'
#
loop_
_entity.id
_entity.type
_entity.pdbx_description
1 polymer ?
#
loop_
_entity_poly.entity_id
_entity_poly.type
_entity_poly.pdbx_seq_one_letter_code
_entity_poly.pdbx_strand_id
1 'polypeptide(L)'
;MVSESYQYQLQSMWQKCWNSQNLIHHLRFRERGPLKSWRPETMAEAIFSVLKEGLSLSQAARKYDIPYPTFVLYANRVHNMLGPSIDGGTDLRPKGRGRPQRILLGIWPDDHIKGVIKSVVFRDTKEIKDDSILYGRHSVSKLYNF
;
A
#
# COMPACT_ATOMS: atom_id res chain seq x y z
N MET A 1 -4.88 31.62 26.80
CA MET A 1 -5.66 30.75 25.88
C MET A 1 -5.33 31.02 24.40
N VAL A 2 -4.05 31.15 24.00
CA VAL A 2 -3.65 31.44 22.60
C VAL A 2 -2.90 30.28 21.94
N SER A 3 -2.25 29.42 22.75
CA SER A 3 -1.47 28.26 22.28
C SER A 3 -2.31 27.19 21.57
N GLU A 4 -3.55 26.99 22.02
CA GLU A 4 -4.48 25.99 21.48
C GLU A 4 -4.92 26.31 20.04
N SER A 5 -5.03 27.60 19.72
CA SER A 5 -5.36 28.09 18.37
C SER A 5 -4.23 27.84 17.37
N TYR A 6 -2.97 28.04 17.79
CA TYR A 6 -1.81 27.82 16.92
C TYR A 6 -1.58 26.32 16.63
N GLN A 7 -1.68 25.46 17.65
CA GLN A 7 -1.60 24.01 17.46
C GLN A 7 -2.71 23.50 16.53
N TYR A 8 -3.94 23.98 16.71
CA TYR A 8 -5.06 23.62 15.84
C TYR A 8 -4.88 24.12 14.39
N GLN A 9 -4.30 25.30 14.22
CA GLN A 9 -3.99 25.86 12.90
C GLN A 9 -2.92 25.04 12.18
N LEU A 10 -1.84 24.65 12.87
CA LEU A 10 -0.82 23.76 12.32
C LEU A 10 -1.39 22.38 11.98
N GLN A 11 -2.20 21.79 12.85
CA GLN A 11 -2.85 20.51 12.61
C GLN A 11 -3.80 20.57 11.42
N SER A 12 -4.59 21.65 11.31
CA SER A 12 -5.48 21.91 10.17
C SER A 12 -4.70 22.11 8.87
N MET A 13 -3.59 22.84 8.90
CA MET A 13 -2.72 23.03 7.73
C MET A 13 -2.09 21.72 7.29
N TRP A 14 -1.58 20.93 8.23
CA TRP A 14 -1.00 19.61 7.97
C TRP A 14 -2.04 18.66 7.35
N GLN A 15 -3.24 18.59 7.92
CA GLN A 15 -4.34 17.76 7.41
C GLN A 15 -4.76 18.18 6.00
N LYS A 16 -4.83 19.50 5.74
CA LYS A 16 -5.12 20.04 4.40
C LYS A 16 -4.02 19.66 3.40
N CYS A 17 -2.75 19.87 3.74
CA CYS A 17 -1.62 19.49 2.87
C CYS A 17 -1.59 17.99 2.58
N TRP A 18 -1.92 17.15 3.56
CA TRP A 18 -2.02 15.70 3.42
C TRP A 18 -3.16 15.30 2.48
N ASN A 19 -4.35 15.88 2.66
CA ASN A 19 -5.53 15.58 1.85
C ASN A 19 -5.46 16.14 0.43
N SER A 20 -4.70 17.23 0.21
CA SER A 20 -4.46 17.81 -1.12
C SER A 20 -3.76 16.86 -2.10
N GLN A 21 -3.01 15.87 -1.60
CA GLN A 21 -2.41 14.82 -2.44
C GLN A 21 -3.50 14.07 -3.23
N ASN A 22 -4.62 13.70 -2.59
CA ASN A 22 -5.71 12.96 -3.24
C ASN A 22 -6.37 13.77 -4.36
N LEU A 23 -6.66 15.06 -4.13
CA LEU A 23 -7.27 15.94 -5.16
C LEU A 23 -6.36 16.11 -6.39
N ILE A 24 -5.05 16.26 -6.19
CA ILE A 24 -4.08 16.38 -7.29
C ILE A 24 -3.94 15.05 -8.05
N HIS A 25 -4.07 13.91 -7.39
CA HIS A 25 -4.06 12.61 -8.06
C HIS A 25 -5.27 12.41 -8.99
N HIS A 26 -6.45 12.96 -8.66
CA HIS A 26 -7.66 12.85 -9.50
C HIS A 26 -7.71 13.84 -10.66
N LEU A 27 -7.00 14.98 -10.57
CA LEU A 27 -6.96 16.00 -11.62
C LEU A 27 -5.79 15.85 -12.61
N ARG A 28 -4.88 14.90 -12.35
CA ARG A 28 -3.82 14.58 -13.31
C ARG A 28 -4.39 13.77 -14.47
N PHE A 29 -4.75 14.48 -15.54
CA PHE A 29 -4.88 13.89 -16.87
C PHE A 29 -3.48 13.50 -17.35
N ARG A 30 -3.00 12.35 -16.89
CA ARG A 30 -1.77 11.73 -17.38
C ARG A 30 -2.23 10.62 -18.30
N GLU A 31 -1.92 10.70 -19.60
CA GLU A 31 -1.99 9.54 -20.48
C GLU A 31 -1.37 8.38 -19.70
N ARG A 32 -2.17 7.32 -19.47
CA ARG A 32 -1.66 6.16 -18.76
C ARG A 32 -0.48 5.70 -19.60
N GLY A 33 0.72 5.81 -19.06
CA GLY A 33 1.92 5.26 -19.69
C GLY A 33 1.73 3.77 -19.95
N PRO A 34 2.69 3.10 -20.59
CA PRO A 34 2.62 1.68 -20.88
C PRO A 34 2.05 0.91 -19.68
N LEU A 35 1.01 0.11 -19.91
CA LEU A 35 0.36 -0.66 -18.85
C LEU A 35 1.44 -1.41 -18.06
N LYS A 36 1.25 -1.53 -16.73
CA LYS A 36 2.20 -2.29 -15.90
C LYS A 36 2.49 -3.64 -16.57
N SER A 37 3.76 -3.95 -16.82
CA SER A 37 4.16 -5.25 -17.37
C SER A 37 3.86 -6.38 -16.39
N TRP A 38 4.11 -6.11 -15.10
CA TRP A 38 3.95 -7.08 -14.03
C TRP A 38 2.49 -7.30 -13.65
N ARG A 39 2.10 -8.57 -13.50
CA ARG A 39 0.75 -8.95 -13.08
C ARG A 39 0.66 -9.14 -11.56
N PRO A 40 -0.53 -9.03 -10.95
CA PRO A 40 -0.70 -9.36 -9.52
C PRO A 40 -0.19 -10.77 -9.18
N GLU A 41 -0.39 -11.73 -10.06
CA GLU A 41 0.07 -13.11 -9.89
C GLU A 41 1.60 -13.15 -9.80
N THR A 42 2.28 -12.46 -10.71
CA THR A 42 3.74 -12.31 -10.72
C THR A 42 4.27 -11.66 -9.44
N MET A 43 3.58 -10.65 -8.91
CA MET A 43 3.91 -10.02 -7.63
C MET A 43 3.74 -11.00 -6.45
N ALA A 44 2.68 -11.80 -6.47
CA ALA A 44 2.43 -12.81 -5.44
C ALA A 44 3.49 -13.90 -5.43
N GLU A 45 3.84 -14.43 -6.60
CA GLU A 45 4.92 -15.43 -6.78
C GLU A 45 6.27 -14.88 -6.35
N ALA A 46 6.57 -13.62 -6.69
CA ALA A 46 7.79 -12.97 -6.29
C ALA A 46 7.91 -12.83 -4.76
N ILE A 47 6.83 -12.48 -4.06
CA ILE A 47 6.84 -12.40 -2.59
C ILE A 47 6.94 -13.81 -1.98
N PHE A 48 6.25 -14.79 -2.55
CA PHE A 48 6.28 -16.16 -2.06
C PHE A 48 7.67 -16.80 -2.20
N SER A 49 8.37 -16.58 -3.31
CA SER A 49 9.74 -17.06 -3.51
C SER A 49 10.75 -16.43 -2.55
N VAL A 50 10.58 -15.16 -2.15
CA VAL A 50 11.40 -14.55 -1.08
C VAL A 50 11.22 -15.33 0.24
N LEU A 51 9.99 -15.67 0.59
CA LEU A 51 9.67 -16.37 1.84
C LEU A 51 10.03 -17.86 1.82
N LYS A 52 9.95 -18.54 0.67
CA LYS A 52 10.14 -19.99 0.57
C LYS A 52 11.49 -20.41 0.01
N GLU A 53 11.98 -19.71 -0.99
CA GLU A 53 13.27 -20.00 -1.63
C GLU A 53 14.41 -19.21 -0.96
N GLY A 54 14.09 -18.27 -0.05
CA GLY A 54 15.08 -17.42 0.61
C GLY A 54 15.75 -16.42 -0.33
N LEU A 55 15.13 -16.11 -1.47
CA LEU A 55 15.64 -15.10 -2.40
C LEU A 55 15.72 -13.74 -1.71
N SER A 56 16.76 -12.97 -2.01
CA SER A 56 16.78 -11.56 -1.63
C SER A 56 15.73 -10.77 -2.42
N LEU A 57 15.26 -9.65 -1.84
CA LEU A 57 14.28 -8.79 -2.49
C LEU A 57 14.74 -8.30 -3.87
N SER A 58 16.02 -7.99 -4.02
CA SER A 58 16.58 -7.55 -5.29
C SER A 58 16.65 -8.67 -6.33
N GLN A 59 16.92 -9.92 -5.91
CA GLN A 59 16.90 -11.09 -6.80
C GLN A 59 15.48 -11.37 -7.29
N ALA A 60 14.50 -11.41 -6.38
CA ALA A 60 13.11 -11.62 -6.75
C ALA A 60 12.59 -10.50 -7.68
N ALA A 61 12.82 -9.23 -7.35
CA ALA A 61 12.40 -8.12 -8.20
C ALA A 61 12.92 -8.24 -9.65
N ARG A 62 14.17 -8.66 -9.83
CA ARG A 62 14.75 -8.88 -11.17
C ARG A 62 14.19 -10.13 -11.85
N LYS A 63 14.08 -11.25 -11.13
CA LYS A 63 13.58 -12.55 -11.65
C LYS A 63 12.17 -12.43 -12.22
N TYR A 64 11.33 -11.62 -11.58
CA TYR A 64 9.92 -11.47 -11.92
C TYR A 64 9.60 -10.18 -12.70
N ASP A 65 10.60 -9.43 -13.15
CA ASP A 65 10.45 -8.16 -13.88
C ASP A 65 9.54 -7.14 -13.16
N ILE A 66 9.74 -6.97 -11.86
CA ILE A 66 9.01 -6.01 -11.03
C ILE A 66 9.95 -4.86 -10.65
N PRO A 67 9.55 -3.59 -10.85
CA PRO A 67 10.34 -2.46 -10.37
C PRO A 67 10.64 -2.58 -8.88
N TYR A 68 11.92 -2.56 -8.50
CA TYR A 68 12.35 -2.78 -7.12
C TYR A 68 11.62 -1.89 -6.09
N PRO A 69 11.40 -0.58 -6.32
CA PRO A 69 10.63 0.25 -5.39
C PRO A 69 9.20 -0.24 -5.19
N THR A 70 8.53 -0.67 -6.26
CA THR A 70 7.18 -1.24 -6.19
C THR A 70 7.18 -2.55 -5.41
N PHE A 71 8.13 -3.44 -5.70
CA PHE A 71 8.24 -4.73 -5.02
C PHE A 71 8.39 -4.56 -3.50
N VAL A 72 9.28 -3.65 -3.07
CA VAL A 72 9.51 -3.35 -1.66
C VAL A 72 8.24 -2.83 -0.96
N LEU A 73 7.40 -2.01 -1.62
CA LEU A 73 6.14 -1.53 -1.04
C LEU A 73 5.15 -2.65 -0.75
N TYR A 74 5.05 -3.64 -1.63
CA TYR A 74 4.17 -4.79 -1.43
C TYR A 74 4.77 -5.76 -0.40
N ALA A 75 6.08 -6.04 -0.49
CA ALA A 75 6.78 -6.89 0.47
C ALA A 75 6.71 -6.34 1.91
N ASN A 76 6.85 -5.03 2.10
CA ASN A 76 6.69 -4.36 3.40
C ASN A 76 5.27 -4.52 3.95
N ARG A 77 4.24 -4.36 3.11
CA ARG A 77 2.85 -4.55 3.53
C ARG A 77 2.59 -5.98 3.97
N VAL A 78 3.07 -6.96 3.20
CA VAL A 78 3.00 -8.37 3.58
C VAL A 78 3.72 -8.62 4.90
N HIS A 79 4.96 -8.14 5.05
CA HIS A 79 5.74 -8.30 6.28
C HIS A 79 5.01 -7.76 7.53
N ASN A 80 4.41 -6.57 7.43
CA ASN A 80 3.67 -5.96 8.53
C ASN A 80 2.39 -6.74 8.89
N MET A 81 1.79 -7.43 7.92
CA MET A 81 0.58 -8.24 8.11
C MET A 81 0.87 -9.68 8.55
N LEU A 82 2.07 -10.21 8.30
CA LEU A 82 2.51 -11.52 8.78
C LEU A 82 2.76 -11.53 10.29
N GLY A 83 3.14 -10.38 10.86
CA GLY A 83 3.47 -10.30 12.28
C GLY A 83 4.75 -11.06 12.65
N PRO A 84 4.95 -11.42 13.92
CA PRO A 84 6.12 -12.16 14.37
C PRO A 84 6.18 -13.55 13.73
N SER A 85 7.40 -14.04 13.48
CA SER A 85 7.60 -15.39 12.94
C SER A 85 7.49 -16.46 14.03
N ILE A 86 7.14 -17.69 13.64
CA ILE A 86 6.90 -18.80 14.59
C ILE A 86 8.19 -19.31 15.27
N ASP A 87 9.33 -19.10 14.63
CA ASP A 87 10.66 -19.47 15.14
C ASP A 87 11.20 -18.47 16.17
N GLY A 88 10.40 -17.47 16.56
CA GLY A 88 10.84 -16.39 17.47
C GLY A 88 11.83 -15.43 16.82
N GLY A 89 12.05 -15.56 15.51
CA GLY A 89 12.93 -14.76 14.67
C GLY A 89 12.41 -13.35 14.42
N THR A 90 12.08 -12.62 15.49
CA THR A 90 12.13 -11.16 15.38
C THR A 90 13.59 -10.80 15.05
N ASP A 91 13.83 -10.07 13.96
CA ASP A 91 15.15 -9.46 13.71
C ASP A 91 15.36 -8.45 14.85
N LEU A 92 15.83 -8.94 16.00
CA LEU A 92 16.07 -8.22 17.25
C LEU A 92 17.13 -7.14 17.09
N ARG A 93 17.71 -7.00 15.90
CA ARG A 93 18.63 -5.93 15.61
C ARG A 93 17.90 -4.61 15.85
N PRO A 94 18.39 -3.77 16.78
CA PRO A 94 17.83 -2.44 16.98
C PRO A 94 17.72 -1.75 15.63
N LYS A 95 16.61 -1.04 15.38
CA LYS A 95 16.44 -0.16 14.22
C LYS A 95 17.48 0.97 14.31
N GLY A 96 18.74 0.63 14.06
CA GLY A 96 19.86 1.56 14.05
C GLY A 96 19.62 2.60 12.98
N ARG A 97 19.92 3.85 13.29
CA ARG A 97 19.75 4.96 12.34
C ARG A 97 20.53 4.64 11.06
N GLY A 98 19.82 4.55 9.93
CA GLY A 98 20.41 4.48 8.58
C GLY A 98 20.57 3.08 7.98
N ARG A 99 20.37 1.98 8.72
CA ARG A 99 20.42 0.63 8.13
C ARG A 99 19.02 0.10 7.81
N PRO A 100 18.71 -0.24 6.55
CA PRO A 100 17.45 -0.85 6.19
C PRO A 100 17.20 -2.15 6.96
N GLN A 101 16.00 -2.32 7.52
CA GLN A 101 15.58 -3.58 8.12
C GLN A 101 15.48 -4.64 7.03
N ARG A 102 15.98 -5.85 7.31
CA ARG A 102 15.67 -6.99 6.45
C ARG A 102 14.26 -7.46 6.80
N ILE A 103 13.38 -7.45 5.80
CA ILE A 103 11.99 -7.90 5.91
C ILE A 103 11.83 -9.30 5.34
N LEU A 104 10.72 -9.95 5.66
CA LEU A 104 10.40 -11.32 5.22
C LEU A 104 11.50 -12.33 5.61
N LEU A 105 12.08 -12.12 6.78
CA LEU A 105 12.96 -13.09 7.45
C LEU A 105 12.13 -13.80 8.51
N GLY A 106 12.07 -15.13 8.46
CA GLY A 106 11.37 -15.95 9.43
C GLY A 106 10.45 -16.98 8.79
N ILE A 107 9.81 -17.76 9.64
CA ILE A 107 8.93 -18.86 9.22
C ILE A 107 7.48 -18.51 9.57
N TRP A 108 6.57 -18.78 8.63
CA TRP A 108 5.13 -18.71 8.81
C TRP A 108 4.44 -19.87 8.06
N PRO A 109 3.26 -20.32 8.51
CA PRO A 109 2.47 -21.33 7.80
C PRO A 109 2.11 -20.88 6.38
N ASP A 110 2.13 -21.82 5.42
CA ASP A 110 1.90 -21.55 4.01
C ASP A 110 0.54 -20.90 3.73
N ASP A 111 -0.52 -21.40 4.37
CA ASP A 111 -1.87 -20.86 4.20
C ASP A 111 -1.97 -19.42 4.72
N HIS A 112 -1.26 -19.12 5.81
CA HIS A 112 -1.19 -17.78 6.35
C HIS A 112 -0.47 -16.82 5.39
N ILE A 113 0.70 -17.24 4.88
CA ILE A 113 1.46 -16.48 3.88
C ILE A 113 0.59 -16.20 2.64
N LYS A 114 -0.04 -17.23 2.08
CA LYS A 114 -0.89 -17.12 0.89
C LYS A 114 -2.08 -16.18 1.14
N GLY A 115 -2.72 -16.28 2.30
CA GLY A 115 -3.82 -15.40 2.70
C GLY A 115 -3.42 -13.92 2.76
N VAL A 116 -2.29 -13.63 3.40
CA VAL A 116 -1.76 -12.26 3.50
C VAL A 116 -1.37 -11.72 2.12
N ILE A 117 -0.61 -12.47 1.33
CA ILE A 117 -0.23 -12.07 -0.04
C ILE A 117 -1.49 -11.78 -0.87
N LYS A 118 -2.50 -12.65 -0.80
CA LYS A 118 -3.77 -12.45 -1.51
C LYS A 118 -4.41 -11.11 -1.14
N SER A 119 -4.49 -10.79 0.15
CA SER A 119 -5.06 -9.53 0.64
C SER A 119 -4.25 -8.29 0.28
N VAL A 120 -2.93 -8.40 0.08
CA VAL A 120 -2.08 -7.23 -0.24
C VAL A 120 -1.99 -6.98 -1.74
N VAL A 121 -1.93 -8.06 -2.52
CA VAL A 121 -1.65 -8.02 -3.96
C VAL A 121 -2.92 -7.95 -4.81
N PHE A 122 -3.99 -8.62 -4.37
CA PHE A 122 -5.25 -8.74 -5.11
C PHE A 122 -6.40 -7.95 -4.51
N ARG A 123 -6.20 -7.24 -3.39
CA ARG A 123 -7.25 -6.35 -2.89
C ARG A 123 -7.38 -5.18 -3.86
N ASP A 124 -8.47 -5.27 -4.60
CA ASP A 124 -8.80 -4.48 -5.76
C ASP A 124 -8.81 -2.97 -5.47
N THR A 125 -8.33 -2.20 -6.45
CA THR A 125 -8.44 -0.75 -6.62
C THR A 125 -9.90 -0.29 -6.84
N LYS A 126 -10.89 -1.05 -6.31
CA LYS A 126 -12.32 -0.90 -6.59
C LYS A 126 -13.09 -0.11 -5.54
N GLU A 127 -12.61 -0.02 -4.29
CA GLU A 127 -13.35 0.74 -3.26
C GLU A 127 -13.38 2.26 -3.54
N ILE A 128 -12.45 2.81 -4.34
CA ILE A 128 -12.49 4.25 -4.71
C ILE A 128 -13.57 4.55 -5.78
N LYS A 129 -14.06 3.54 -6.50
CA LYS A 129 -14.95 3.74 -7.64
C LYS A 129 -16.44 3.71 -7.28
N ASP A 130 -16.82 3.12 -6.15
CA ASP A 130 -18.25 2.92 -5.80
C ASP A 130 -18.84 4.07 -4.97
N ASP A 131 -18.07 4.66 -4.04
CA ASP A 131 -18.53 5.80 -3.22
C ASP A 131 -18.73 7.10 -4.01
N SER A 132 -18.07 7.24 -5.17
CA SER A 132 -18.20 8.43 -6.02
C SER A 132 -19.48 8.46 -6.86
N ILE A 133 -20.15 7.31 -7.06
CA ILE A 133 -21.37 7.23 -7.87
C ILE A 133 -22.63 7.41 -7.00
N LEU A 134 -22.60 7.05 -5.72
CA LEU A 134 -23.80 7.07 -4.87
C LEU A 134 -24.21 8.49 -4.42
N TYR A 135 -23.26 9.39 -4.18
CA TYR A 135 -23.54 10.75 -3.71
C TYR A 135 -23.86 11.77 -4.81
N GLY A 136 -23.67 11.42 -6.09
CA GLY A 136 -23.86 12.36 -7.21
C GLY A 136 -25.26 12.43 -7.80
N ARG A 137 -26.22 11.60 -7.33
CA ARG A 137 -27.49 11.37 -8.06
C ARG A 137 -28.77 11.87 -7.37
N HIS A 138 -28.66 12.62 -6.28
CA HIS A 138 -29.82 13.22 -5.59
C HIS A 138 -29.60 14.71 -5.31
N SER A 139 -29.64 15.57 -6.34
CA SER A 139 -29.91 17.02 -6.17
C SER A 139 -30.13 17.75 -7.51
N VAL A 140 -30.79 17.17 -8.51
CA VAL A 140 -31.27 17.97 -9.65
C VAL A 140 -32.58 17.41 -10.21
N SER A 141 -33.70 17.69 -9.53
CA SER A 141 -35.02 17.79 -10.17
C SER A 141 -36.09 18.13 -9.15
N LYS A 142 -36.33 19.43 -8.98
CA LYS A 142 -37.66 20.08 -8.92
C LYS A 142 -37.52 21.46 -8.29
N LEU A 143 -37.15 22.44 -9.12
CA LEU A 143 -37.48 23.84 -8.92
C LEU A 143 -38.52 24.22 -9.98
N TYR A 144 -39.66 24.71 -9.48
CA TYR A 144 -40.79 25.40 -10.14
C TYR A 144 -41.79 24.60 -10.99
N ASN A 145 -43.05 24.57 -10.51
CA ASN A 145 -44.19 25.22 -11.18
C ASN A 145 -45.44 25.22 -10.26
N PHE A 146 -46.01 26.41 -10.06
CA PHE A 146 -47.21 26.82 -9.30
C PHE A 146 -47.25 26.61 -7.79
#